data_AF-A0A1G8KN60-F1
#
_entry.id   AF-A0A1G8KN60-F1
#
_cell.length_a   1.000
_cell.length_b   1.000
_cell.length_c   1.000
_cell.angle_alpha   90.00
_cell.angle_beta   90.00
_cell.angle_gamma   90.00
#
_symmetry.space_group_name_H-M   'P 1'
#
loop_
_entity.id
_entity.type
_entity.pdbx_description
1 polymer ?
#
loop_
_entity_poly.entity_id
_entity_poly.type
_entity_poly.pdbx_seq_one_letter_code
_entity_poly.pdbx_strand_id
1 'polypeptide(L)'
;MAGLAVLYKVTKELSDHLQQPLPPDEQAREDYLDIIDFLLEKRALLLATFKSPSATDETLSRATEIAGMNEQIEEKLQKVKARIGRDLKQARRHVRVETQYASTYVLPATEGFYVDKKH
;
A
#
# COMPACT_ATOMS: atom_id res chain seq x y z
N MET A 1 -10.96 -32.01 1.76
CA MET A 1 -10.14 -31.62 2.93
C MET A 1 -9.00 -30.65 2.58
N ALA A 2 -8.23 -30.84 1.50
CA ALA A 2 -7.06 -30.00 1.18
C ALA A 2 -7.35 -28.51 0.91
N GLY A 3 -8.46 -28.17 0.24
CA GLY A 3 -8.76 -26.79 -0.17
C GLY A 3 -8.85 -25.78 0.99
N LEU A 4 -9.44 -26.17 2.11
CA LEU A 4 -9.61 -25.27 3.27
C LEU A 4 -8.27 -25.02 3.97
N ALA A 5 -7.42 -26.05 4.06
CA ALA A 5 -6.08 -25.92 4.62
C ALA A 5 -5.19 -25.00 3.76
N VAL A 6 -5.30 -25.11 2.43
CA VAL A 6 -4.56 -24.23 1.50
C VAL A 6 -5.07 -22.79 1.59
N LEU A 7 -6.39 -22.58 1.62
CA LEU A 7 -6.99 -21.26 1.81
C LEU A 7 -6.58 -20.62 3.14
N TYR A 8 -6.59 -21.40 4.22
CA TYR A 8 -6.10 -20.96 5.53
C TYR A 8 -4.65 -20.51 5.46
N LYS A 9 -3.77 -21.33 4.86
CA LYS A 9 -2.35 -21.02 4.74
C LYS A 9 -2.11 -19.73 3.97
N VAL A 10 -2.77 -19.53 2.82
CA VAL A 10 -2.62 -18.30 2.03
C VAL A 10 -3.19 -17.08 2.77
N THR A 11 -4.32 -17.24 3.46
CA THR A 11 -4.90 -16.16 4.27
C THR A 11 -3.97 -15.76 5.41
N LYS A 12 -3.31 -16.74 6.05
CA LYS A 12 -2.31 -16.50 7.09
C LYS A 12 -1.06 -15.83 6.52
N GLU A 13 -0.52 -16.30 5.40
CA GLU A 13 0.63 -15.68 4.72
C GLU A 13 0.35 -14.20 4.40
N LEU A 14 -0.84 -13.88 3.89
CA LEU A 14 -1.27 -12.51 3.63
C LEU A 14 -1.37 -11.68 4.91
N SER A 15 -1.99 -12.24 5.96
CA SER A 15 -2.08 -11.58 7.26
C SER A 15 -0.70 -11.28 7.84
N ASP A 16 0.21 -12.25 7.83
CA ASP A 16 1.57 -12.13 8.37
C ASP A 16 2.37 -11.07 7.60
N HIS A 17 2.24 -11.04 6.26
CA HIS A 17 2.88 -10.01 5.41
C HIS A 17 2.32 -8.61 5.70
N LEU A 18 1.01 -8.47 5.89
CA LEU A 18 0.35 -7.20 6.25
C LEU A 18 0.66 -6.73 7.68
N GLN A 19 1.17 -7.60 8.55
CA GLN A 19 1.67 -7.20 9.87
C GLN A 19 3.04 -6.54 9.79
N GLN A 20 3.82 -6.82 8.75
CA GLN A 20 5.10 -6.15 8.53
C GLN A 20 4.89 -4.66 8.22
N PRO A 21 5.79 -3.78 8.68
CA PRO A 21 5.70 -2.36 8.38
C PRO A 21 5.90 -2.10 6.88
N LEU A 22 5.18 -1.11 6.34
CA LEU A 22 5.37 -0.67 4.96
C LEU A 22 6.82 -0.20 4.76
N PRO A 23 7.56 -0.74 3.78
CA PRO A 23 8.95 -0.34 3.55
C PRO A 23 9.08 1.16 3.21
N PRO A 24 10.14 1.83 3.71
CA PRO A 24 10.39 3.24 3.43
C PRO A 24 10.99 3.44 2.03
N ASP A 25 11.77 2.47 1.55
CA ASP A 25 12.37 2.45 0.23
C ASP A 25 11.32 2.20 -0.87
N GLU A 26 11.47 2.85 -2.02
CA GLU A 26 10.51 2.80 -3.11
C GLU A 26 10.46 1.41 -3.75
N GLN A 27 11.61 0.82 -4.09
CA GLN A 27 11.65 -0.51 -4.70
C GLN A 27 11.13 -1.58 -3.74
N ALA A 28 11.59 -1.56 -2.49
CA ALA A 28 11.13 -2.51 -1.48
C ALA A 28 9.61 -2.37 -1.20
N ARG A 29 9.05 -1.17 -1.39
CA ARG A 29 7.61 -0.94 -1.25
C ARG A 29 6.83 -1.51 -2.42
N GLU A 30 7.31 -1.34 -3.65
CA GLU A 30 6.69 -1.98 -4.82
C GLU A 30 6.71 -3.51 -4.66
N ASP A 31 7.86 -4.08 -4.30
CA ASP A 31 7.98 -5.52 -4.03
C ASP A 31 7.01 -5.99 -2.92
N TYR A 32 6.84 -5.17 -1.88
CA TYR A 32 5.88 -5.43 -0.80
C TYR A 32 4.43 -5.45 -1.30
N LEU A 33 4.05 -4.54 -2.21
CA LEU A 33 2.72 -4.48 -2.82
C LEU A 33 2.48 -5.63 -3.79
N ASP A 34 3.48 -5.99 -4.62
CA ASP A 34 3.41 -7.13 -5.53
C ASP A 34 3.13 -8.44 -4.78
N ILE A 35 3.74 -8.63 -3.60
CA ILE A 35 3.47 -9.79 -2.75
C ILE A 35 2.02 -9.78 -2.24
N ILE A 36 1.49 -8.61 -1.86
CA ILE A 36 0.08 -8.48 -1.44
C ILE A 36 -0.85 -8.88 -2.59
N ASP A 37 -0.62 -8.35 -3.78
CA ASP A 37 -1.44 -8.61 -4.95
C ASP A 37 -1.40 -10.09 -5.34
N PHE A 38 -0.20 -10.69 -5.37
CA PHE A 38 -0.04 -12.12 -5.62
C PHE A 38 -0.82 -12.98 -4.61
N LEU A 39 -0.75 -12.67 -3.32
CA LEU A 39 -1.45 -13.42 -2.28
C LEU A 39 -2.98 -13.22 -2.36
N LEU A 40 -3.45 -12.02 -2.69
CA LEU A 40 -4.86 -11.72 -2.91
C LEU A 40 -5.42 -12.47 -4.12
N GLU A 41 -4.72 -12.48 -5.25
CA GLU A 41 -5.11 -13.20 -6.45
C GLU A 41 -5.16 -14.72 -6.20
N LYS A 42 -4.09 -15.27 -5.60
CA LYS A 42 -4.03 -16.68 -5.22
C LYS A 42 -5.19 -17.06 -4.31
N ARG A 43 -5.52 -16.21 -3.34
CA ARG A 43 -6.66 -16.41 -2.44
C ARG A 43 -8.00 -16.35 -3.19
N ALA A 44 -8.17 -15.41 -4.11
CA ALA A 44 -9.39 -15.28 -4.91
C ALA A 44 -9.64 -16.51 -5.79
N LEU A 45 -8.59 -17.04 -6.44
CA LEU A 45 -8.65 -18.26 -7.23
C LEU A 45 -9.02 -19.48 -6.37
N LEU A 46 -8.45 -19.59 -5.17
CA LEU A 46 -8.80 -20.64 -4.22
C LEU A 46 -10.27 -20.55 -3.80
N LEU A 47 -10.77 -19.35 -3.49
CA LEU A 47 -12.18 -19.13 -3.13
C LEU A 47 -13.12 -19.46 -4.30
N ALA A 48 -12.76 -19.09 -5.53
CA ALA A 48 -13.56 -19.37 -6.72
C ALA A 48 -13.68 -20.87 -7.02
N THR A 49 -12.63 -21.64 -6.71
CA THR A 49 -12.58 -23.09 -6.92
C THR A 49 -13.01 -23.89 -5.69
N PHE A 50 -13.21 -23.22 -4.54
CA PHE A 50 -13.54 -23.85 -3.28
C PHE A 50 -14.98 -24.36 -3.28
N LYS A 51 -15.13 -25.69 -3.30
CA LYS A 51 -16.38 -26.35 -2.95
C LYS A 51 -16.40 -26.60 -1.45
N SER A 52 -17.43 -26.09 -0.76
CA SER A 52 -17.55 -26.22 0.68
C SER A 52 -17.47 -27.70 1.10
N PRO A 53 -16.52 -28.10 1.96
CA PRO A 53 -16.48 -29.44 2.50
C PRO A 53 -17.68 -29.68 3.42
N SER A 54 -17.94 -30.96 3.71
CA SER A 54 -18.90 -31.35 4.77
C SER A 54 -18.52 -30.66 6.08
N ALA A 55 -19.50 -30.06 6.75
CA ALA A 55 -19.31 -29.35 8.00
C ALA A 55 -18.92 -30.34 9.11
N THR A 56 -17.65 -30.33 9.49
CA THR A 56 -17.10 -30.95 10.70
C THR A 56 -16.60 -29.86 11.65
N ASP A 57 -16.49 -30.15 12.95
CA ASP A 57 -16.01 -29.18 13.94
C ASP A 57 -14.65 -28.56 13.57
N GLU A 58 -13.73 -29.36 13.02
CA GLU A 58 -12.44 -28.85 12.54
C GLU A 58 -12.57 -27.87 11.37
N THR A 59 -13.50 -28.13 10.43
CA THR A 59 -13.73 -27.23 9.30
C THR A 59 -14.39 -25.93 9.73
N LEU A 60 -15.30 -25.99 10.70
CA LEU A 60 -15.95 -24.80 11.27
C LEU A 60 -14.94 -23.94 12.02
N SER A 61 -14.11 -24.54 12.87
CA SER A 61 -13.04 -23.83 13.59
C SER A 61 -12.10 -23.09 12.62
N ARG A 62 -11.60 -23.78 11.58
CA ARG A 62 -10.74 -23.14 10.56
C ARG A 62 -11.47 -22.04 9.78
N ALA A 63 -12.75 -22.23 9.46
CA ALA A 63 -13.54 -21.20 8.80
C ALA A 63 -13.70 -19.95 9.67
N THR A 64 -13.91 -20.11 10.99
CA THR A 64 -13.97 -18.97 11.91
C THR A 64 -12.63 -18.23 12.02
N GLU A 65 -11.51 -18.95 12.06
CA GLU A 65 -10.19 -18.31 12.03
C GLU A 65 -9.95 -17.52 10.73
N ILE A 66 -10.33 -18.08 9.57
CA ILE A 66 -10.24 -17.39 8.28
C ILE A 66 -11.08 -16.11 8.30
N ALA A 67 -12.30 -16.17 8.84
CA ALA A 67 -13.17 -14.99 8.95
C ALA A 67 -12.54 -13.91 9.82
N GLY A 68 -11.98 -14.27 10.98
CA GLY A 68 -11.29 -13.32 11.86
C GLY A 68 -10.03 -12.70 11.22
N MET A 69 -9.24 -13.49 10.49
CA MET A 69 -8.10 -12.96 9.73
C MET A 69 -8.56 -12.00 8.63
N ASN A 70 -9.72 -12.24 8.03
CA ASN A 70 -10.25 -11.41 6.95
C ASN A 70 -10.54 -9.98 7.41
N GLU A 71 -11.11 -9.81 8.61
CA GLU A 71 -11.36 -8.50 9.21
C GLU A 71 -10.04 -7.74 9.46
N GLN A 72 -9.03 -8.44 9.97
CA GLN A 72 -7.71 -7.86 10.21
C GLN A 72 -7.01 -7.47 8.90
N ILE A 73 -7.09 -8.31 7.88
CA ILE A 73 -6.55 -8.04 6.54
C ILE A 73 -7.19 -6.79 5.95
N GLU A 74 -8.52 -6.67 6.00
CA GLU A 74 -9.24 -5.49 5.49
C GLU A 74 -8.78 -4.22 6.20
N GLU A 75 -8.75 -4.22 7.53
CA GLU A 75 -8.29 -3.06 8.31
C GLU A 75 -6.86 -2.64 7.93
N LYS A 76 -5.96 -3.62 7.76
CA LYS A 76 -4.56 -3.38 7.40
C LYS A 76 -4.41 -2.84 5.98
N LEU A 77 -5.13 -3.40 5.00
CA LEU A 77 -5.13 -2.91 3.63
C LEU A 77 -5.62 -1.47 3.55
N GLN A 78 -6.67 -1.10 4.30
CA GLN A 78 -7.14 0.28 4.38
C GLN A 78 -6.06 1.21 4.96
N LYS A 79 -5.32 0.77 5.99
CA LYS A 79 -4.21 1.54 6.57
C LYS A 79 -3.06 1.74 5.58
N VAL A 80 -2.66 0.69 4.85
CA VAL A 80 -1.62 0.75 3.82
C VAL A 80 -2.04 1.71 2.70
N LYS A 81 -3.26 1.56 2.17
CA LYS A 81 -3.83 2.45 1.16
C LYS A 81 -3.85 3.91 1.62
N ALA A 82 -4.29 4.15 2.86
CA ALA A 82 -4.33 5.49 3.42
C ALA A 82 -2.92 6.08 3.59
N ARG A 83 -1.92 5.26 3.94
CA ARG A 83 -0.52 5.70 4.05
C ARG A 83 0.03 6.12 2.69
N ILE A 84 -0.09 5.27 1.67
CA ILE A 84 0.35 5.56 0.30
C ILE A 84 -0.32 6.83 -0.22
N GLY A 85 -1.64 6.98 0.02
CA GLY A 85 -2.39 8.18 -0.36
C GLY A 85 -1.89 9.46 0.32
N ARG A 86 -1.41 9.39 1.57
CA ARG A 86 -0.78 10.55 2.25
C ARG A 86 0.58 10.87 1.67
N ASP A 87 1.42 9.86 1.44
CA ASP A 87 2.76 10.02 0.88
C ASP A 87 2.69 10.69 -0.52
N LEU A 88 1.75 10.25 -1.38
CA LEU A 88 1.50 10.86 -2.69
C LEU A 88 1.06 12.34 -2.59
N LYS A 89 0.20 12.67 -1.62
CA LYS A 89 -0.22 14.07 -1.39
C LYS A 89 0.94 14.93 -0.92
N GLN A 90 1.83 14.39 -0.10
CA GLN A 90 3.03 15.09 0.37
C GLN A 90 4.03 15.31 -0.76
N ALA A 91 4.30 14.31 -1.60
CA ALA A 91 5.15 14.44 -2.77
C ALA A 91 4.65 15.55 -3.73
N ARG A 92 3.35 15.57 -4.03
CA ARG A 92 2.75 16.63 -4.86
C ARG A 92 2.87 18.04 -4.25
N ARG A 93 2.78 18.15 -2.93
CA ARG A 93 2.98 19.42 -2.22
C ARG A 93 4.42 19.90 -2.33
N HIS A 94 5.39 19.01 -2.15
CA HIS A 94 6.81 19.34 -2.29
C HIS A 94 7.14 19.86 -3.69
N VAL A 95 6.68 19.19 -4.74
CA VAL A 95 6.83 19.66 -6.14
C VAL A 95 6.24 21.05 -6.34
N ARG A 96 5.05 21.33 -5.78
CA ARG A 96 4.42 22.65 -5.88
C ARG A 96 5.22 23.73 -5.13
N VAL A 97 5.77 23.40 -3.98
CA VAL A 97 6.58 24.34 -3.18
C VAL A 97 7.91 24.63 -3.87
N GLU A 98 8.61 23.61 -4.36
CA GLU A 98 9.87 23.75 -5.10
C GLU A 98 9.70 24.58 -6.38
N THR A 99 8.63 24.34 -7.15
CA THR A 99 8.33 25.13 -8.35
C THR A 99 7.96 26.59 -8.03
N GLN A 100 7.27 26.84 -6.91
CA GLN A 100 6.96 28.20 -6.46
C GLN A 100 8.22 28.95 -6.01
N TYR A 101 9.14 28.30 -5.31
CA TYR A 101 10.44 28.91 -4.95
C TYR A 101 11.32 29.13 -6.19
N ALA A 102 11.41 28.16 -7.10
CA ALA A 102 12.14 28.32 -8.36
C ALA A 102 11.60 29.50 -9.19
N SER A 103 10.28 29.67 -9.27
CA SER A 103 9.63 30.79 -9.96
C SER A 103 9.85 32.15 -9.28
N THR A 104 10.19 32.19 -7.99
CA THR A 104 10.42 33.45 -7.25
C THR A 104 11.87 33.95 -7.38
N TYR A 105 12.83 33.04 -7.64
CA TYR A 105 14.23 33.39 -7.93
C TYR A 105 14.49 33.71 -9.40
N VAL A 106 13.54 33.45 -10.30
CA VAL A 106 13.52 34.07 -11.62
C VAL A 106 13.04 35.51 -11.42
N LEU A 107 13.96 36.38 -10.98
CA LEU A 107 13.79 37.82 -11.13
C LEU A 107 13.38 38.07 -12.59
N PRO A 108 12.34 38.86 -12.89
CA PRO A 108 12.20 39.37 -14.24
C PRO A 108 13.52 40.09 -14.53
N ALA A 109 14.16 39.77 -15.65
CA ALA A 109 15.18 40.64 -16.21
C ALA A 109 14.49 41.96 -16.55
N THR A 110 14.31 42.81 -15.53
CA THR A 110 13.95 44.21 -15.70
C THR A 110 15.13 44.83 -16.41
N GLU A 111 14.91 45.10 -17.69
CA GLU A 111 15.79 45.89 -18.53
C GLU A 111 16.32 47.11 -17.76
N GLY A 112 17.65 47.24 -17.74
CA GLY A 112 18.37 48.49 -17.55
C GLY A 112 18.02 49.34 -16.33
N PHE A 113 18.67 49.10 -15.20
CA PHE A 113 18.99 50.20 -14.29
C PHE A 113 20.44 50.10 -13.82
N TYR A 114 21.32 50.83 -14.51
CA TYR A 114 22.71 51.06 -14.13
C TYR A 114 22.69 52.16 -13.06
N VAL A 115 22.94 51.81 -11.80
CA VAL A 115 23.12 52.82 -10.74
C VAL A 115 24.58 53.27 -10.78
N ASP A 116 24.82 54.43 -11.37
CA ASP A 116 26.09 55.16 -11.29
C ASP A 116 26.36 55.49 -9.82
N LYS A 117 27.36 54.83 -9.22
CA LYS A 117 27.88 55.23 -7.93
C LYS A 117 28.93 56.30 -8.15
N LYS A 118 28.53 57.57 -8.00
CA LYS A 118 29.44 58.69 -7.78
C LYS A 118 29.38 59.19 -6.34
N HIS A 119 30.57 59.13 -5.73
CA HIS A 119 31.06 59.79 -4.50
C HIS A 119 30.44 59.36 -3.17
#